data_AF-A0A1I6JZ62-F1
#
_entry.id   AF-A0A1I6JZ62-F1
#
_cell.length_a   1.000
_cell.length_b   1.000
_cell.length_c   1.000
_cell.angle_alpha   90.00
_cell.angle_beta   90.00
_cell.angle_gamma   90.00
#
_symmetry.space_group_name_H-M   'P 1'
#
loop_
_entity.id
_entity.type
_entity.pdbx_description
1 polymer ?
#
loop_
_entity_poly.entity_id
_entity_poly.type
_entity_poly.pdbx_seq_one_letter_code
_entity_poly.pdbx_strand_id
1 'polypeptide(L)' 'MNSGKFRVNANGKNVDVWLIYRCKKCKHSWNLTIYERIKPGKIPAELFEAFLENDDETAGNYGRDIDFLKKKLNYPQSKY' A
#
# COMPACT_ATOMS: atom_id res chain seq x y z
N MET A 1 4.73 -4.89 -11.47
CA MET A 1 5.88 -4.08 -10.99
C MET A 1 5.35 -3.11 -9.96
N ASN A 2 6.10 -2.88 -8.89
CA ASN A 2 5.81 -1.77 -7.98
C ASN A 2 5.82 -0.46 -8.79
N SER A 3 4.80 0.37 -8.62
CA SER A 3 4.69 1.66 -9.33
C SER A 3 5.33 2.84 -8.61
N GLY A 4 5.82 2.65 -7.38
CA GLY A 4 6.29 3.72 -6.49
C GLY A 4 5.16 4.50 -5.83
N LYS A 5 3.89 4.16 -6.11
CA LYS A 5 2.74 4.95 -5.68
C LYS A 5 1.94 4.25 -4.60
N PHE A 6 1.52 5.01 -3.61
CA PHE A 6 0.51 4.61 -2.64
C PHE A 6 -0.83 5.25 -2.97
N ARG A 7 -1.89 4.59 -2.51
CA ARG A 7 -3.20 5.20 -2.36
C ARG A 7 -3.54 5.22 -0.89
N VAL A 8 -3.73 6.43 -0.36
CA VAL A 8 -4.23 6.65 1.00
C VAL A 8 -5.68 7.12 0.87
N ASN A 9 -6.61 6.36 1.41
CA ASN A 9 -8.04 6.67 1.33
C ASN A 9 -8.62 6.84 2.73
N ALA A 10 -9.24 7.99 2.98
CA ALA A 10 -9.96 8.25 4.22
C ALA A 10 -11.37 7.65 4.15
N ASN A 11 -11.79 6.97 5.21
CA ASN A 11 -13.15 6.50 5.41
C ASN A 11 -13.59 6.78 6.84
N GLY A 12 -14.27 7.91 7.01
CA GLY A 12 -14.61 8.46 8.31
C GLY A 12 -13.34 8.70 9.14
N LYS A 13 -13.23 8.01 10.28
CA LYS A 13 -12.10 8.12 11.22
C LYS A 13 -10.93 7.18 10.92
N ASN A 14 -11.04 6.38 9.87
CA ASN A 14 -10.06 5.37 9.51
C ASN A 14 -9.46 5.67 8.13
N VAL A 15 -8.31 5.07 7.84
CA VAL A 15 -7.66 5.09 6.54
C VAL A 15 -7.37 3.68 6.05
N ASP A 16 -7.40 3.54 4.73
CA ASP A 16 -6.84 2.41 4.00
C ASP A 16 -5.59 2.90 3.26
N VAL A 17 -4.54 2.07 3.24
CA VAL A 17 -3.30 2.35 2.51
C VAL A 17 -2.98 1.18 1.61
N TRP A 18 -2.83 1.44 0.32
CA TRP A 18 -2.43 0.45 -0.67
C TRP A 18 -1.14 0.85 -1.37
N LEU A 19 -0.27 -0.11 -1.65
CA LEU A 19 0.78 0.03 -2.65
C LEU A 19 0.22 -0.34 -4.02
N ILE A 20 0.36 0.56 -4.99
CA ILE A 20 -0.13 0.34 -6.34
C ILE A 20 0.95 -0.39 -7.15
N TYR A 21 0.56 -1.51 -7.74
CA TYR A 21 1.36 -2.21 -8.73
C TYR A 21 0.77 -2.02 -10.11
N ARG A 22 1.64 -1.97 -11.12
CA ARG A 22 1.25 -1.94 -12.54
C ARG A 22 1.91 -3.06 -13.32
N CYS A 23 1.13 -3.75 -14.13
CA CYS A 23 1.65 -4.73 -15.08
C CYS A 23 2.33 -3.99 -16.25
N LYS A 24 3.59 -4.34 -16.56
CA LYS A 24 4.30 -3.73 -17.69
C LYS A 24 3.67 -4.05 -19.04
N LYS A 25 3.09 -5.27 -19.17
CA LYS A 25 2.52 -5.82 -20.42
C LYS A 25 1.11 -5.26 -20.69
N CYS A 26 0.14 -5.58 -19.84
CA CYS A 26 -1.26 -5.21 -20.06
C CYS A 26 -1.67 -3.87 -19.43
N LYS A 27 -0.77 -3.18 -18.73
CA LYS A 27 -1.00 -1.89 -18.04
C LYS A 27 -2.06 -1.90 -16.94
N HIS A 28 -2.70 -3.03 -16.67
CA HIS A 28 -3.60 -3.19 -15.52
C HIS A 28 -2.87 -2.89 -14.21
N SER A 29 -3.58 -2.25 -13.29
CA SER A 29 -3.06 -1.90 -11.97
C SER A 29 -3.79 -2.71 -10.91
N TRP A 30 -3.07 -3.12 -9.87
CA TRP A 30 -3.63 -3.83 -8.73
C TRP A 30 -3.13 -3.19 -7.44
N ASN A 31 -3.97 -3.21 -6.41
CA ASN A 31 -3.67 -2.65 -5.10
C ASN A 31 -3.20 -3.77 -4.16
N LEU A 32 -2.04 -3.58 -3.54
CA LEU A 32 -1.57 -4.40 -2.43
C LEU A 32 -1.92 -3.70 -1.12
N THR A 33 -2.79 -4.29 -0.31
CA THR A 33 -3.21 -3.70 0.96
C THR A 33 -2.08 -3.71 1.98
N ILE A 34 -1.63 -2.52 2.39
CA ILE A 34 -0.68 -2.36 3.51
C ILE A 34 -1.47 -2.29 4.81
N TYR A 35 -2.33 -1.29 4.92
CA TYR A 35 -3.24 -1.06 6.02
C TYR A 35 -4.68 -1.03 5.53
N GLU A 36 -5.59 -1.61 6.32
CA GLU A 36 -7.02 -1.60 6.05
C GLU A 36 -7.75 -1.14 7.32
N ARG A 37 -8.63 -0.15 7.16
CA ARG A 37 -9.51 0.40 8.20
C ARG A 37 -8.80 0.71 9.52
N ILE A 38 -7.62 1.31 9.46
CA ILE A 38 -6.84 1.68 10.64
C ILE A 38 -7.04 3.15 11.00
N LYS A 39 -7.03 3.51 12.28
CA LYS A 39 -6.98 4.93 12.68
C LYS A 39 -5.63 5.52 12.23
N PRO A 40 -5.60 6.72 11.62
CA PRO A 40 -4.35 7.35 11.17
C PRO A 40 -3.27 7.41 12.25
N GLY A 41 -3.64 7.81 13.47
CA GLY A 41 -2.71 7.88 14.62
C GLY A 41 -2.19 6.54 15.16
N LYS A 42 -2.55 5.40 14.53
CA LYS A 42 -1.93 4.09 14.79
C LYS A 42 -0.82 3.76 13.79
N ILE A 43 -0.71 4.53 12.71
CA ILE A 43 0.44 4.51 11.80
C ILE A 43 1.46 5.51 12.36
N PRO A 44 2.75 5.16 12.47
CA PRO A 44 3.79 6.14 12.80
C PRO A 44 3.70 7.36 11.87
N ALA A 45 3.84 8.57 12.43
CA ALA A 45 3.59 9.82 11.68
C ALA A 45 4.48 9.93 10.43
N GLU A 46 5.78 9.67 10.57
CA GLU A 46 6.75 9.68 9.46
C GLU A 46 6.39 8.67 8.37
N LEU A 47 5.93 7.47 8.76
CA LEU A 47 5.50 6.45 7.80
C LEU A 47 4.21 6.87 7.09
N PHE A 48 3.29 7.52 7.81
CA PHE A 48 2.05 8.02 7.21
C PHE A 48 2.34 9.14 6.21
N GLU A 49 3.26 10.05 6.53
CA GLU A 49 3.74 11.10 5.62
C GLU A 49 4.42 10.50 4.38
N ALA A 50 5.30 9.51 4.55
CA ALA A 50 5.92 8.79 3.44
C ALA A 50 4.90 8.16 2.48
N PHE A 51 3.76 7.65 2.99
CA PHE A 51 2.67 7.18 2.13
C PHE A 51 1.99 8.31 1.36
N LEU A 52 1.79 9.47 1.97
CA LEU A 52 1.17 10.64 1.31
C LEU A 52 2.08 11.21 0.22
N GLU A 53 3.39 11.23 0.45
CA GLU A 53 4.39 11.78 -0.47
C GLU A 53 4.77 10.80 -1.60
N ASN A 54 4.38 9.54 -1.51
CA ASN A 54 4.85 8.46 -2.39
C ASN A 54 6.37 8.28 -2.32
N ASP A 55 6.90 8.22 -1.10
CA ASP A 55 8.32 8.01 -0.88
C ASP A 55 8.81 6.70 -1.56
N ASP A 56 9.79 6.84 -2.45
CA ASP A 56 10.30 5.77 -3.30
C ASP A 56 11.01 4.69 -2.48
N GLU A 57 11.69 5.06 -1.40
CA GLU A 57 12.38 4.12 -0.53
C GLU A 57 11.36 3.24 0.21
N THR A 58 10.36 3.86 0.82
CA THR A 58 9.24 3.19 1.50
C THR A 58 8.50 2.27 0.53
N ALA A 59 8.19 2.74 -0.68
CA ALA A 59 7.57 1.91 -1.71
C ALA A 59 8.47 0.72 -2.06
N GLY A 60 9.77 0.96 -2.25
CA GLY A 60 10.76 -0.07 -2.52
C GLY A 60 10.83 -1.13 -1.42
N ASN A 61 10.80 -0.72 -0.15
CA ASN A 61 10.88 -1.62 1.00
C ASN A 61 9.66 -2.55 1.07
N TYR A 62 8.44 -2.01 0.99
CA TYR A 62 7.23 -2.84 0.90
C TYR A 62 7.16 -3.69 -0.37
N GLY A 63 7.74 -3.22 -1.46
CA GLY A 63 7.76 -3.93 -2.74
C GLY A 63 8.78 -5.07 -2.83
N ARG A 64 9.73 -5.15 -1.89
CA ARG A 64 10.80 -6.15 -1.87
C ARG A 64 10.73 -7.06 -0.63
N ASP A 65 9.93 -6.72 0.36
CA ASP A 65 9.69 -7.58 1.52
C ASP A 65 8.90 -8.84 1.10
N ILE A 66 9.63 -9.93 0.89
CA ILE A 66 9.08 -11.20 0.39
C ILE A 66 8.09 -11.80 1.39
N ASP A 67 8.34 -11.68 2.69
CA ASP A 67 7.51 -12.28 3.71
C ASP A 67 6.21 -11.51 3.87
N PHE A 68 6.27 -10.17 3.82
CA PHE A 68 5.10 -9.32 3.70
C PHE A 68 4.28 -9.67 2.46
N LEU A 69 4.92 -9.79 1.29
CA LEU A 69 4.23 -10.10 0.03
C LEU A 69 3.55 -11.47 0.07
N LYS A 70 4.25 -12.52 0.53
CA LYS A 70 3.66 -13.86 0.69
C LYS A 70 2.45 -13.83 1.60
N LYS A 71 2.57 -13.15 2.75
CA LYS A 71 1.46 -12.99 3.67
C LYS A 71 0.28 -12.34 2.97
N LYS A 72 0.48 -11.18 2.33
CA LYS A 72 -0.60 -10.43 1.68
C LYS A 72 -1.22 -11.19 0.50
N LEU A 73 -0.44 -11.81 -0.37
CA LEU A 73 -0.97 -12.57 -1.51
C LEU A 73 -1.78 -13.81 -1.08
N ASN A 74 -1.55 -14.33 0.12
CA ASN A 74 -2.34 -15.42 0.71
C ASN A 74 -3.63 -14.94 1.39
N TYR A 75 -3.81 -13.63 1.57
CA TYR A 75 -5.06 -13.04 2.04
C TYR A 75 -5.83 -12.42 0.87
N PRO A 76 -7.18 -12.46 0.91
CA PRO A 76 -7.98 -11.76 -0.07
C PRO A 76 -7.60 -10.28 -0.07
N GLN A 77 -7.12 -9.78 -1.21
CA GLN A 77 -6.95 -8.35 -1.40
C GLN A 77 -8.36 -7.74 -1.49
N SER A 78 -8.65 -6.78 -0.61
CA SER A 78 -9.92 -6.07 -0.63
C SER A 78 -10.21 -5.54 -2.03
N LYS A 79 -11.45 -5.76 -2.50
CA LYS A 79 -11.96 -5.23 -3.77
C LYS A 79 -12.44 -3.78 -3.68
N TYR A 80 -12.40 -3.19 -2.49
CA TYR A 80 -12.82 -1.81 -2.24
C TYR A 80 -11.73 -0.82 -2.65
#